data_AF-A0A661P2B5-F1
#
_entry.id   AF-A0A661P2B5-F1
#
_cell.length_a   1.000
_cell.length_b   1.000
_cell.length_c   1.000
_cell.angle_alpha   90.00
_cell.angle_beta   90.00
_cell.angle_gamma   90.00
#
_symmetry.space_group_name_H-M   'P 1'
#
loop_
_entity.id
_entity.type
_entity.pdbx_description
1 polymer ?
#
loop_
_entity_poly.entity_id
_entity_poly.type
_entity_poly.pdbx_seq_one_letter_code
_entity_poly.pdbx_strand_id
1 'polypeptide(L)'
;MGRKNIRGEMVSYVGLEGLASEHFVRPAWMLSDYPDPVWEVSVKAGSKKTINIDFDAIMPDGTLLTDVDHSHLLNTIRFIVFHVRMGSTGVPYSNNGEGQMKVAKSLMNMVRWMNLNGISRFSRVTNADFKQFRGDYLMGWVAALQYPSRFEKLVETYRAEDRPFPAKQTSKSNRSLDLKGLLSEAGMCVSAWRSDPVCAFIGQRLAYEEGLHIGKPVADFNDPDAKPCAPNTSTIDTLTKTFGHINALFTVSDAEENLDTFIVDPFEGTSIKQQTKLLGSENGGTRTIPSMLALTLMDRSIRWVVDYGPELLRLRDMAEEKWNLDTENIDDSSSVSSGIAQMIKEYEGENDGPGAPWPLVGFRKNIVRTHQRKFTPQQMAEVKELLKTETLESVAAQHDMGKGAL
;
A
#
# COMPACT_ATOMS: atom_id res chain seq x y z
N MET A 1 -13.96 20.20 25.57
CA MET A 1 -15.28 19.90 24.97
C MET A 1 -15.25 18.47 24.44
N GLY A 2 -15.99 17.54 25.06
CA GLY A 2 -16.01 16.12 24.66
C GLY A 2 -16.84 15.89 23.40
N ARG A 3 -16.36 15.03 22.48
CA ARG A 3 -17.17 14.54 21.36
C ARG A 3 -18.13 13.47 21.87
N LYS A 4 -19.42 13.61 21.57
CA LYS A 4 -20.43 12.60 21.86
C LYS A 4 -20.28 11.42 20.90
N ASN A 5 -20.39 10.19 21.40
CA ASN A 5 -20.48 9.00 20.55
C ASN A 5 -21.83 8.98 19.80
N ILE A 6 -22.03 7.98 18.92
CA ILE A 6 -23.25 7.79 18.11
C ILE A 6 -24.53 7.64 18.97
N ARG A 7 -24.38 7.40 20.29
CA ARG A 7 -25.47 7.28 21.27
C ARG A 7 -25.66 8.52 22.16
N GLY A 8 -24.90 9.60 21.93
CA GLY A 8 -25.05 10.84 22.71
C GLY A 8 -24.43 10.77 24.12
N GLU A 9 -23.75 9.68 24.48
CA GLU A 9 -23.12 9.51 25.78
C GLU A 9 -21.81 10.32 25.83
N MET A 10 -21.62 11.06 26.93
CA MET A 10 -20.33 11.65 27.28
C MET A 10 -19.40 10.50 27.65
N VAL A 11 -18.52 10.12 26.73
CA VAL A 11 -17.38 9.29 27.10
C VAL A 11 -16.41 10.22 27.82
N SER A 12 -16.40 10.18 29.15
CA SER A 12 -15.37 10.83 29.94
C SER A 12 -14.02 10.25 29.54
N TYR A 13 -13.04 11.14 29.33
CA TYR A 13 -11.65 10.74 29.19
C TYR A 13 -11.26 9.82 30.36
N VAL A 14 -10.67 8.67 30.07
CA VAL A 14 -10.19 7.74 31.09
C VAL A 14 -8.67 7.76 31.05
N GLY A 15 -8.06 8.46 32.01
CA GLY A 15 -6.60 8.52 32.13
C GLY A 15 -5.97 7.16 32.42
N LEU A 16 -4.65 7.08 32.32
CA LEU A 16 -3.90 5.83 32.45
C LEU A 16 -4.19 5.10 33.79
N GLU A 17 -4.24 5.85 34.89
CA GLU A 17 -4.55 5.30 36.22
C GLU A 17 -5.97 4.70 36.29
N GLY A 18 -6.93 5.32 35.59
CA GLY A 18 -8.31 4.83 35.52
C GLY A 18 -8.43 3.51 34.76
N LEU A 19 -7.61 3.32 33.72
CA LEU A 19 -7.55 2.08 32.95
C LEU A 19 -6.93 0.92 33.73
N ALA A 20 -6.04 1.23 34.67
CA ALA A 20 -5.39 0.25 35.54
C ALA A 20 -6.18 -0.02 36.84
N SER A 21 -7.27 0.70 37.10
CA SER A 21 -8.02 0.56 38.35
C SER A 21 -8.92 -0.69 38.36
N GLU A 22 -9.13 -1.27 39.54
CA GLU A 22 -10.08 -2.37 39.76
C GLU A 22 -11.54 -1.99 39.43
N HIS A 23 -11.83 -0.69 39.35
CA HIS A 23 -13.14 -0.15 39.01
C HIS A 23 -13.29 0.21 37.53
N PHE A 24 -12.32 -0.18 36.69
CA PHE A 24 -12.38 0.06 35.27
C PHE A 24 -13.58 -0.66 34.63
N VAL A 25 -14.56 0.11 34.16
CA VAL A 25 -15.71 -0.42 33.42
C VAL A 25 -15.29 -0.67 31.98
N ARG A 26 -14.99 -1.94 31.69
CA ARG A 26 -14.55 -2.38 30.37
C ARG A 26 -15.62 -2.09 29.29
N PRO A 27 -15.28 -1.38 28.21
CA PRO A 27 -16.21 -1.15 27.10
C PRO A 27 -16.64 -2.46 26.43
N ALA A 28 -17.88 -2.54 25.96
CA ALA A 28 -18.44 -3.74 25.33
C ALA A 28 -17.70 -4.23 24.07
N TRP A 29 -16.85 -3.40 23.48
CA TRP A 29 -16.03 -3.79 22.34
C TRP A 29 -14.72 -4.48 22.72
N MET A 30 -14.28 -4.35 23.97
CA MET A 30 -13.04 -4.91 24.51
C MET A 30 -13.37 -6.20 25.27
N LEU A 31 -12.85 -7.34 24.81
CA LEU A 31 -13.20 -8.66 25.34
C LEU A 31 -12.12 -9.21 26.29
N SER A 32 -10.86 -8.86 26.04
CA SER A 32 -9.73 -9.08 26.95
C SER A 32 -9.59 -7.96 27.99
N ASP A 33 -8.78 -8.17 29.01
CA ASP A 33 -8.49 -7.15 29.99
C ASP A 33 -7.40 -6.19 29.48
N TYR A 34 -7.43 -4.94 29.97
CA TYR A 34 -6.50 -3.90 29.53
C TYR A 34 -5.00 -4.26 29.68
N PRO A 35 -4.54 -4.89 30.77
CA PRO A 35 -3.12 -5.23 30.90
C PRO A 35 -2.69 -6.43 30.04
N ASP A 36 -3.61 -7.18 29.44
CA ASP A 36 -3.29 -8.42 28.72
C ASP A 36 -2.32 -8.17 27.55
N PRO A 37 -1.32 -9.06 27.33
CA PRO A 37 -0.37 -8.94 26.23
C PRO A 37 -1.05 -9.08 24.85
N VAL A 38 -2.21 -9.73 24.81
CA VAL A 38 -3.01 -9.89 23.59
C VAL A 38 -4.43 -9.43 23.88
N TRP A 39 -4.89 -8.41 23.16
CA TRP A 39 -6.26 -7.93 23.26
C TRP A 39 -7.14 -8.58 22.20
N GLU A 40 -8.19 -9.26 22.63
CA GLU A 40 -9.32 -9.62 21.79
C GLU A 40 -10.33 -8.45 21.77
N VAL A 41 -10.60 -7.92 20.58
CA VAL A 41 -11.56 -6.83 20.37
C VAL A 41 -12.60 -7.21 19.33
N SER A 42 -13.85 -6.82 19.55
CA SER A 42 -14.90 -6.99 18.54
C SER A 42 -14.70 -6.04 17.36
N VAL A 43 -14.99 -6.50 16.13
CA VAL A 43 -14.91 -5.64 14.94
C VAL A 43 -15.86 -4.47 15.05
N LYS A 44 -17.08 -4.70 15.54
CA LYS A 44 -18.05 -3.68 15.96
C LYS A 44 -18.57 -4.07 17.33
N ALA A 45 -18.94 -3.11 18.18
CA ALA A 45 -19.51 -3.39 19.49
C ALA A 45 -20.70 -4.36 19.38
N GLY A 46 -20.67 -5.47 20.11
CA GLY A 46 -21.69 -6.52 20.07
C GLY A 46 -21.60 -7.50 18.89
N SER A 47 -20.59 -7.37 18.01
CA SER A 47 -20.34 -8.34 16.93
C SER A 47 -19.64 -9.59 17.47
N LYS A 48 -20.00 -10.76 16.92
CA LYS A 48 -19.28 -12.03 17.13
C LYS A 48 -17.92 -12.09 16.42
N LYS A 49 -17.68 -11.23 15.43
CA LYS A 49 -16.39 -11.20 14.72
C LYS A 49 -15.38 -10.45 15.59
N THR A 50 -14.29 -11.12 15.96
CA THR A 50 -13.22 -10.55 16.80
C THR A 50 -11.91 -10.42 16.02
N ILE A 51 -11.03 -9.59 16.55
CA ILE A 51 -9.68 -9.32 16.06
C ILE A 51 -8.74 -9.32 17.26
N ASN A 52 -7.57 -9.92 17.06
CA ASN A 52 -6.52 -9.90 18.07
C ASN A 52 -5.53 -8.78 17.77
N ILE A 53 -5.22 -7.99 18.79
CA ILE A 53 -4.12 -7.03 18.80
C ILE A 53 -3.07 -7.62 19.74
N ASP A 54 -2.01 -8.13 19.15
CA ASP A 54 -0.91 -8.80 19.84
C ASP A 54 0.20 -7.78 20.13
N PHE A 55 0.39 -7.47 21.42
CA PHE A 55 1.47 -6.60 21.89
C PHE A 55 2.73 -7.39 22.28
N ASP A 56 2.68 -8.73 22.26
CA ASP A 56 3.85 -9.61 22.49
C ASP A 56 4.74 -9.66 21.24
N ALA A 57 5.07 -8.46 20.77
CA ALA A 57 5.71 -8.21 19.50
C ALA A 57 7.23 -8.25 19.67
N ILE A 58 7.88 -9.16 18.95
CA ILE A 58 9.35 -9.19 18.88
C ILE A 58 9.91 -7.91 18.28
N MET A 59 11.00 -7.45 18.89
CA MET A 59 11.79 -6.29 18.54
C MET A 59 13.01 -6.67 17.70
N PRO A 60 13.59 -5.73 16.94
CA PRO A 60 14.73 -6.00 16.06
C PRO A 60 16.00 -6.53 16.74
N ASP A 61 16.20 -6.21 18.01
CA ASP A 61 17.26 -6.71 18.89
C ASP A 61 16.93 -8.07 19.55
N GLY A 62 15.73 -8.60 19.31
CA GLY A 62 15.27 -9.91 19.80
C GLY A 62 14.50 -9.86 21.11
N THR A 63 14.38 -8.71 21.78
CA THR A 63 13.52 -8.56 22.97
C THR A 63 12.04 -8.54 22.59
N LEU A 64 11.16 -8.59 23.58
CA LEU A 64 9.71 -8.44 23.39
C LEU A 64 9.27 -7.03 23.80
N LEU A 65 8.28 -6.48 23.10
CA LEU A 65 7.66 -5.21 23.49
C LEU A 65 6.99 -5.26 24.88
N THR A 66 6.66 -6.46 25.36
CA THR A 66 6.13 -6.78 26.69
C THR A 66 7.20 -6.84 27.78
N ASP A 67 8.49 -6.81 27.43
CA ASP A 67 9.58 -6.80 28.40
C ASP A 67 9.57 -5.50 29.23
N VAL A 68 10.06 -5.60 30.48
CA VAL A 68 10.03 -4.50 31.46
C VAL A 68 10.69 -3.23 30.93
N ASP A 69 11.79 -3.39 30.18
CA ASP A 69 12.54 -2.29 29.57
C ASP A 69 11.75 -1.53 28.49
N HIS A 70 10.60 -2.05 28.04
CA HIS A 70 9.76 -1.45 27.01
C HIS A 70 8.37 -1.07 27.54
N SER A 71 8.14 -1.27 28.84
CA SER A 71 6.86 -1.01 29.51
C SER A 71 6.35 0.43 29.31
N HIS A 72 7.24 1.42 29.31
CA HIS A 72 6.87 2.82 29.07
C HIS A 72 6.35 3.04 27.63
N LEU A 73 6.96 2.41 26.64
CA LEU A 73 6.51 2.48 25.24
C LEU A 73 5.17 1.74 25.08
N LEU A 74 5.08 0.54 25.66
CA LEU A 74 3.88 -0.29 25.58
C LEU A 74 2.68 0.39 26.23
N ASN A 75 2.87 1.04 27.39
CA ASN A 75 1.80 1.78 28.06
C ASN A 75 1.27 2.90 27.17
N THR A 76 2.14 3.70 26.55
CA THR A 76 1.72 4.75 25.60
C THR A 76 0.97 4.16 24.40
N ILE A 77 1.48 3.07 23.82
CA ILE A 77 0.81 2.42 22.68
C ILE A 77 -0.59 1.93 23.07
N ARG A 78 -0.71 1.18 24.18
CA ARG A 78 -1.99 0.67 24.67
C ARG A 78 -2.97 1.80 24.97
N PHE A 79 -2.49 2.87 25.60
CA PHE A 79 -3.28 4.06 25.88
C PHE A 79 -3.90 4.64 24.60
N ILE A 80 -3.08 4.93 23.58
CA ILE A 80 -3.53 5.45 22.29
C ILE A 80 -4.49 4.46 21.63
N VAL A 81 -4.13 3.18 21.54
CA VAL A 81 -4.94 2.13 20.87
C VAL A 81 -6.31 1.97 21.53
N PHE A 82 -6.40 2.10 22.85
CA PHE A 82 -7.68 2.13 23.56
C PHE A 82 -8.48 3.38 23.19
N HIS A 83 -7.84 4.56 23.23
CA HIS A 83 -8.48 5.86 23.00
C HIS A 83 -8.97 6.07 21.56
N VAL A 84 -8.41 5.34 20.58
CA VAL A 84 -8.88 5.30 19.19
C VAL A 84 -10.38 4.98 19.08
N ARG A 85 -10.90 4.11 19.96
CA ARG A 85 -12.32 3.71 19.97
C ARG A 85 -13.20 4.66 20.76
N MET A 86 -12.61 5.42 21.67
CA MET A 86 -13.31 6.35 22.56
C MET A 86 -13.51 7.71 21.89
N GLY A 87 -12.74 8.02 20.83
CA GLY A 87 -12.84 9.28 20.10
C GLY A 87 -12.27 10.46 20.89
N SER A 88 -11.32 10.18 21.77
CA SER A 88 -10.65 11.17 22.61
C SER A 88 -9.88 12.20 21.77
N THR A 89 -9.77 13.42 22.29
CA THR A 89 -9.02 14.51 21.65
C THR A 89 -7.58 14.09 21.39
N GLY A 90 -7.03 14.46 20.22
CA GLY A 90 -5.64 14.15 19.87
C GLY A 90 -5.40 12.72 19.38
N VAL A 91 -6.39 11.82 19.37
CA VAL A 91 -6.22 10.44 18.89
C VAL A 91 -7.08 10.19 17.64
N PRO A 92 -6.56 9.52 16.59
CA PRO A 92 -7.37 9.13 15.43
C PRO A 92 -8.56 8.27 15.85
N TYR A 93 -9.77 8.63 15.42
CA TYR A 93 -10.97 7.86 15.74
C TYR A 93 -11.17 6.70 14.76
N SER A 94 -11.45 5.51 15.29
CA SER A 94 -11.95 4.36 14.51
C SER A 94 -13.16 3.74 15.19
N ASN A 95 -14.22 3.54 14.41
CA ASN A 95 -15.43 2.85 14.87
C ASN A 95 -15.36 1.32 14.72
N ASN A 96 -14.24 0.77 14.23
CA ASN A 96 -14.08 -0.68 14.06
C ASN A 96 -12.69 -1.21 14.48
N GLY A 97 -12.64 -2.52 14.74
CA GLY A 97 -11.47 -3.21 15.28
C GLY A 97 -10.33 -3.31 14.27
N GLU A 98 -10.66 -3.32 12.99
CA GLU A 98 -9.67 -3.34 11.91
C GLU A 98 -8.88 -2.02 11.87
N GLY A 99 -9.56 -0.89 12.02
CA GLY A 99 -8.91 0.42 12.15
C GLY A 99 -8.07 0.53 13.43
N GLN A 100 -8.58 0.03 14.56
CA GLN A 100 -7.83 -0.01 15.82
C GLN A 100 -6.53 -0.83 15.69
N MET A 101 -6.60 -2.01 15.06
CA MET A 101 -5.44 -2.85 14.77
C MET A 101 -4.44 -2.15 13.83
N LYS A 102 -4.90 -1.35 12.86
CA LYS A 102 -4.01 -0.57 11.97
C LYS A 102 -3.23 0.50 12.73
N VAL A 103 -3.86 1.17 13.71
CA VAL A 103 -3.16 2.11 14.60
C VAL A 103 -2.10 1.37 15.40
N ALA A 104 -2.49 0.28 16.08
CA ALA A 104 -1.56 -0.53 16.88
C ALA A 104 -0.35 -0.99 16.07
N LYS A 105 -0.56 -1.52 14.86
CA LYS A 105 0.53 -1.94 13.96
C LYS A 105 1.46 -0.79 13.56
N SER A 106 0.91 0.39 13.31
CA SER A 106 1.72 1.57 12.94
C SER A 106 2.60 2.02 14.10
N LEU A 107 2.05 2.05 15.31
CA LEU A 107 2.79 2.44 16.51
C LEU A 107 3.85 1.40 16.89
N MET A 108 3.53 0.11 16.84
CA MET A 108 4.51 -0.96 17.07
C MET A 108 5.65 -0.93 16.05
N ASN A 109 5.35 -0.68 14.78
CA ASN A 109 6.39 -0.55 13.76
C ASN A 109 7.24 0.70 13.95
N MET A 110 6.69 1.80 14.46
CA MET A 110 7.47 2.97 14.85
C MET A 110 8.47 2.63 15.95
N VAL A 111 8.04 1.88 16.97
CA VAL A 111 8.95 1.45 18.05
C VAL A 111 10.02 0.50 17.53
N ARG A 112 9.70 -0.40 16.58
CA ARG A 112 10.71 -1.22 15.90
C ARG A 112 11.71 -0.38 15.11
N TRP A 113 11.24 0.64 14.39
CA TRP A 113 12.13 1.56 13.68
C TRP A 113 13.03 2.34 14.65
N MET A 114 12.49 2.80 15.79
CA MET A 114 13.27 3.44 16.84
C MET A 114 14.35 2.51 17.41
N ASN A 115 14.00 1.26 17.70
CA ASN A 115 14.95 0.25 18.18
C ASN A 115 16.10 0.01 17.19
N LEU A 116 15.81 -0.10 15.88
CA LEU A 116 16.84 -0.20 14.83
C LEU A 116 17.79 0.99 14.81
N ASN A 117 17.31 2.18 15.16
CA ASN A 117 18.09 3.41 15.20
C ASN A 117 18.67 3.71 16.60
N GLY A 118 18.61 2.75 17.54
CA GLY A 118 19.17 2.90 18.89
C GLY A 118 18.39 3.86 19.80
N ILE A 119 17.12 4.14 19.47
CA ILE A 119 16.26 5.05 20.22
C ILE A 119 15.34 4.23 21.13
N SER A 120 15.49 4.39 22.45
CA SER A 120 14.77 3.59 23.46
C SER A 120 13.53 4.25 24.06
N ARG A 121 13.27 5.52 23.75
CA ARG A 121 12.14 6.31 24.30
C ARG A 121 11.56 7.23 23.24
N PHE A 122 10.25 7.43 23.25
CA PHE A 122 9.59 8.40 22.37
C PHE A 122 10.11 9.81 22.65
N SER A 123 10.31 10.16 23.92
CA SER A 123 10.88 11.44 24.34
C SER A 123 12.28 11.75 23.81
N ARG A 124 13.02 10.74 23.31
CA ARG A 124 14.36 10.91 22.74
C ARG A 124 14.37 11.12 21.22
N VAL A 125 13.21 11.00 20.56
CA VAL A 125 13.11 11.22 19.11
C VAL A 125 13.24 12.72 18.81
N THR A 126 14.14 13.05 17.89
CA THR A 126 14.41 14.41 17.44
C THR A 126 13.80 14.70 16.07
N ASN A 127 13.79 15.96 15.64
CA ASN A 127 13.36 16.32 14.28
C ASN A 127 14.24 15.70 13.20
N ALA A 128 15.53 15.46 13.49
CA ALA A 128 16.43 14.76 12.57
C ALA A 128 15.99 13.31 12.37
N ASP A 129 15.62 12.62 13.46
CA ASP A 129 15.10 11.26 13.43
C ASP A 129 13.77 11.20 12.66
N PHE A 130 12.86 12.17 12.85
CA PHE A 130 11.63 12.24 12.06
C PHE A 130 11.90 12.46 10.57
N LYS A 131 12.87 13.30 10.22
CA LYS A 131 13.28 13.50 8.82
C LYS A 131 13.80 12.19 8.22
N GLN A 132 14.62 11.44 8.97
CA GLN A 132 15.11 10.14 8.56
C GLN A 132 13.96 9.14 8.40
N PHE A 133 13.09 9.01 9.41
CA PHE A 133 11.93 8.13 9.38
C PHE A 133 11.03 8.38 8.15
N ARG A 134 10.77 9.65 7.82
CA ARG A 134 9.96 10.01 6.64
C ARG A 134 10.59 9.52 5.34
N GLY A 135 11.92 9.60 5.23
CA GLY A 135 12.68 9.06 4.08
C GLY A 135 12.63 7.53 4.03
N ASP A 136 12.91 6.87 5.15
CA ASP A 136 12.88 5.42 5.28
C ASP A 136 11.50 4.83 4.97
N TYR A 137 10.42 5.52 5.37
CA TYR A 137 9.05 5.07 5.20
C TYR A 137 8.45 5.32 3.81
N LEU A 138 9.15 6.01 2.90
CA LEU A 138 8.64 6.30 1.54
C LEU A 138 8.18 5.02 0.81
N MET A 139 8.94 3.94 0.98
CA MET A 139 8.66 2.63 0.40
C MET A 139 7.90 1.69 1.36
N GLY A 140 7.31 2.24 2.43
CA GLY A 140 6.53 1.52 3.43
C GLY A 140 7.36 0.88 4.54
N TRP A 141 6.68 0.14 5.43
CA TRP A 141 7.28 -0.41 6.66
C TRP A 141 8.36 -1.45 6.39
N VAL A 142 8.26 -2.24 5.31
CA VAL A 142 9.25 -3.27 4.98
C VAL A 142 10.60 -2.65 4.65
N ALA A 143 10.59 -1.55 3.90
CA ALA A 143 11.79 -0.78 3.62
C ALA A 143 12.31 -0.07 4.89
N ALA A 144 11.43 0.61 5.64
CA ALA A 144 11.82 1.32 6.85
C ALA A 144 12.43 0.41 7.92
N LEU A 145 11.96 -0.84 8.03
CA LEU A 145 12.47 -1.84 8.96
C LEU A 145 13.59 -2.70 8.38
N GLN A 146 14.03 -2.40 7.15
CA GLN A 146 15.15 -3.05 6.45
C GLN A 146 15.01 -4.57 6.37
N TYR A 147 13.78 -5.08 6.22
CA TYR A 147 13.51 -6.52 6.23
C TYR A 147 14.31 -7.32 5.19
N PRO A 148 14.43 -6.88 3.91
CA PRO A 148 15.23 -7.61 2.92
C PRO A 148 16.69 -7.80 3.34
N SER A 149 17.38 -6.71 3.69
CA SER A 149 18.80 -6.77 4.06
C SER A 149 19.04 -7.54 5.36
N ARG A 150 18.13 -7.42 6.34
CA ARG A 150 18.22 -8.17 7.59
C ARG A 150 18.01 -9.67 7.37
N PHE A 151 17.12 -10.05 6.45
CA PHE A 151 16.93 -11.44 6.07
C PHE A 151 18.12 -12.00 5.30
N GLU A 152 18.67 -11.25 4.33
CA GLU A 152 19.86 -11.67 3.58
C GLU A 152 21.05 -11.91 4.53
N LYS A 153 21.28 -11.00 5.48
CA LYS A 153 22.29 -11.18 6.53
C LYS A 153 22.06 -12.44 7.37
N LEU A 154 20.80 -12.72 7.73
CA LEU A 154 20.47 -13.96 8.46
C LEU A 154 20.80 -15.20 7.62
N VAL A 155 20.44 -15.20 6.34
CA VAL A 155 20.75 -16.30 5.40
C VAL A 155 22.26 -16.50 5.26
N GLU A 156 23.03 -15.42 5.15
CA GLU A 156 24.49 -15.45 5.13
C GLU A 156 25.06 -16.08 6.41
N THR A 157 24.55 -15.72 7.59
CA THR A 157 24.95 -16.33 8.87
C THR A 157 24.71 -17.84 8.87
N TYR A 158 23.51 -18.29 8.47
CA TYR A 158 23.20 -19.73 8.39
C TYR A 158 24.16 -20.49 7.48
N ARG A 159 24.48 -19.90 6.31
CA ARG A 159 25.44 -20.49 5.36
C ARG A 159 26.86 -20.52 5.92
N ALA A 160 27.30 -19.44 6.56
CA ALA A 160 28.63 -19.35 7.17
C ALA A 160 28.81 -20.35 8.32
N GLU A 161 27.74 -20.64 9.06
CA GLU A 161 27.73 -21.59 10.18
C GLU A 161 27.42 -23.03 9.77
N ASP A 162 27.20 -23.31 8.48
CA ASP A 162 26.72 -24.60 7.96
C ASP A 162 25.46 -25.11 8.70
N ARG A 163 24.61 -24.17 9.12
CA ARG A 163 23.38 -24.45 9.86
C ARG A 163 22.27 -24.78 8.87
N PRO A 164 21.53 -25.89 9.04
CA PRO A 164 20.41 -26.21 8.17
C PRO A 164 19.28 -25.20 8.36
N PHE A 165 18.69 -24.72 7.27
CA PHE A 165 17.53 -23.84 7.32
C PHE A 165 16.33 -24.57 7.95
N PRO A 166 15.56 -23.90 8.83
CA PRO A 166 14.45 -24.52 9.52
C PRO A 166 13.33 -24.82 8.52
N ALA A 167 12.88 -26.08 8.48
CA ALA A 167 11.83 -26.52 7.56
C ALA A 167 10.75 -27.30 8.30
N LYS A 168 9.49 -26.95 8.04
CA LYS A 168 8.30 -27.59 8.61
C LYS A 168 7.64 -28.51 7.61
N GLN A 169 7.13 -29.64 8.09
CA GLN A 169 6.39 -30.57 7.26
C GLN A 169 4.99 -30.00 6.96
N THR A 170 4.64 -29.91 5.67
CA THR A 170 3.33 -29.41 5.22
C THR A 170 2.43 -30.52 4.70
N SER A 171 3.03 -31.59 4.19
CA SER A 171 2.33 -32.82 3.81
C SER A 171 3.26 -34.03 3.99
N LYS A 172 2.76 -35.24 3.71
CA LYS A 172 3.57 -36.47 3.76
C LYS A 172 4.82 -36.41 2.87
N SER A 173 4.77 -35.67 1.75
CA SER A 173 5.86 -35.57 0.78
C SER A 173 6.57 -34.21 0.77
N ASN A 174 6.00 -33.18 1.40
CA ASN A 174 6.47 -31.81 1.24
C ASN A 174 6.94 -31.21 2.58
N ARG A 175 8.10 -30.56 2.53
CA ARG A 175 8.63 -29.69 3.58
C ARG A 175 8.71 -28.28 3.03
N SER A 176 8.22 -27.29 3.78
CA SER A 176 8.35 -25.88 3.42
C SER A 176 9.26 -25.17 4.41
N LEU A 177 9.90 -24.08 3.99
CA LEU A 177 10.66 -23.21 4.89
C LEU A 177 9.79 -22.76 6.09
N ASP A 178 10.30 -22.95 7.30
CA ASP A 178 9.67 -22.41 8.50
C ASP A 178 10.00 -20.92 8.64
N LEU A 179 9.33 -20.12 7.82
CA LEU A 179 9.43 -18.66 7.84
C LEU A 179 9.09 -18.07 9.21
N LYS A 180 8.27 -18.71 10.05
CA LYS A 180 7.92 -18.13 11.35
C LYS A 180 9.15 -18.15 12.26
N GLY A 181 9.76 -19.33 12.43
CA GLY A 181 10.98 -19.48 13.22
C GLY A 181 12.13 -18.63 12.66
N LEU A 182 12.38 -18.73 11.35
CA LEU A 182 13.48 -18.00 10.72
C LEU A 182 13.33 -16.48 10.85
N LEU A 183 12.14 -15.93 10.59
CA LEU A 183 11.93 -14.49 10.70
C LEU A 183 11.95 -14.00 12.15
N SER A 184 11.50 -14.81 13.11
CA SER A 184 11.61 -14.44 14.53
C SER A 184 13.06 -14.32 15.01
N GLU A 185 13.99 -15.13 14.50
CA GLU A 185 15.41 -15.01 14.88
C GLU A 185 16.01 -13.66 14.48
N ALA A 186 15.49 -13.04 13.41
CA ALA A 186 15.86 -11.68 13.01
C ALA A 186 14.81 -10.63 13.41
N GLY A 187 13.96 -10.89 14.40
CA GLY A 187 12.98 -9.91 14.90
C GLY A 187 12.04 -9.34 13.81
N MET A 188 11.68 -10.16 12.82
CA MET A 188 10.84 -9.77 11.68
C MET A 188 9.42 -10.34 11.79
N CYS A 189 8.41 -9.53 11.47
CA CYS A 189 7.02 -9.97 11.49
C CYS A 189 6.63 -10.72 10.20
N VAL A 190 6.20 -11.99 10.35
CA VAL A 190 5.74 -12.86 9.24
C VAL A 190 4.61 -12.23 8.41
N SER A 191 3.67 -11.54 9.06
CA SER A 191 2.52 -10.96 8.36
C SER A 191 2.93 -9.83 7.42
N ALA A 192 3.86 -8.97 7.86
CA ALA A 192 4.41 -7.89 7.05
C ALA A 192 5.31 -8.43 5.94
N TRP A 193 6.10 -9.48 6.22
CA TRP A 193 6.92 -10.18 5.23
C TRP A 193 6.09 -10.67 4.04
N ARG A 194 4.97 -11.35 4.31
CA ARG A 194 4.11 -11.94 3.26
C ARG A 194 3.38 -10.91 2.40
N SER A 195 3.14 -9.71 2.93
CA SER A 195 2.46 -8.65 2.19
C SER A 195 3.36 -7.90 1.21
N ASP A 196 4.68 -8.09 1.30
CA ASP A 196 5.64 -7.41 0.45
C ASP A 196 6.18 -8.36 -0.65
N PRO A 197 6.04 -8.00 -1.94
CA PRO A 197 6.49 -8.82 -3.05
C PRO A 197 7.99 -9.14 -3.05
N VAL A 198 8.84 -8.21 -2.61
CA VAL A 198 10.30 -8.39 -2.57
C VAL A 198 10.66 -9.41 -1.50
N CYS A 199 10.14 -9.25 -0.28
CA CYS A 199 10.32 -10.23 0.78
C CYS A 199 9.78 -11.61 0.40
N ALA A 200 8.58 -11.67 -0.20
CA ALA A 200 8.01 -12.92 -0.68
C ALA A 200 8.91 -13.61 -1.72
N PHE A 201 9.44 -12.86 -2.70
CA PHE A 201 10.38 -13.36 -3.71
C PHE A 201 11.66 -13.90 -3.08
N ILE A 202 12.30 -13.14 -2.20
CA ILE A 202 13.54 -13.56 -1.52
C ILE A 202 13.34 -14.85 -0.73
N GLY A 203 12.23 -14.96 0.02
CA GLY A 203 11.92 -16.16 0.80
C GLY A 203 11.61 -17.38 -0.08
N GLN A 204 10.96 -17.20 -1.23
CA GLN A 204 10.72 -18.28 -2.19
C GLN A 204 12.01 -18.73 -2.88
N ARG A 205 12.91 -17.80 -3.19
CA ARG A 205 14.21 -18.11 -3.78
C ARG A 205 15.06 -18.95 -2.83
N LEU A 206 15.11 -18.59 -1.55
CA LEU A 206 15.77 -19.42 -0.53
C LEU A 206 15.15 -20.83 -0.46
N ALA A 207 13.82 -20.92 -0.44
CA ALA A 207 13.15 -22.22 -0.42
C ALA A 207 13.50 -23.07 -1.66
N TYR A 208 13.63 -22.47 -2.84
CA TYR A 208 14.06 -23.15 -4.06
C TYR A 208 15.50 -23.67 -3.97
N GLU A 209 16.43 -22.81 -3.56
CA GLU A 209 17.86 -23.14 -3.41
C GLU A 209 18.08 -24.31 -2.45
N GLU A 210 17.27 -24.38 -1.38
CA GLU A 210 17.31 -25.45 -0.38
C GLU A 210 16.47 -26.69 -0.73
N GLY A 211 15.88 -26.75 -1.93
CA GLY A 211 15.05 -27.88 -2.38
C GLY A 211 13.73 -28.04 -1.59
N LEU A 212 13.24 -26.97 -0.97
CA LEU A 212 12.00 -26.94 -0.19
C LEU A 212 10.79 -26.60 -1.06
N HIS A 213 9.62 -27.05 -0.62
CA HIS A 213 8.36 -26.77 -1.29
C HIS A 213 8.04 -25.27 -1.26
N ILE A 214 7.90 -24.72 -2.46
CA ILE A 214 7.44 -23.35 -2.71
C ILE A 214 5.92 -23.41 -2.86
N GLY A 215 5.22 -22.55 -2.12
CA GLY A 215 3.77 -22.39 -2.27
C GLY A 215 3.42 -21.74 -3.60
N LYS A 216 2.33 -20.98 -3.66
CA LYS A 216 1.99 -20.20 -4.86
C LYS A 216 3.16 -19.24 -5.19
N PRO A 217 3.83 -19.40 -6.34
CA PRO A 217 4.96 -18.56 -6.69
C PRO A 217 4.51 -17.11 -6.86
N VAL A 218 5.39 -16.17 -6.51
CA VAL A 218 5.24 -14.76 -6.91
C VAL A 218 5.29 -14.69 -8.44
N ALA A 219 4.67 -13.66 -9.03
CA ALA A 219 4.81 -13.39 -10.46
C ALA A 219 6.30 -13.36 -10.83
N ASP A 220 6.64 -13.91 -12.00
CA ASP A 220 8.00 -13.99 -12.55
C ASP A 220 9.00 -14.89 -11.78
N PHE A 221 8.57 -15.64 -10.75
CA PHE A 221 9.47 -16.54 -10.00
C PHE A 221 10.17 -17.60 -10.86
N ASN A 222 9.53 -18.08 -11.92
CA ASN A 222 10.08 -19.11 -12.81
C ASN A 222 11.05 -18.56 -13.86
N ASP A 223 11.20 -17.24 -13.97
CA ASP A 223 12.16 -16.62 -14.87
C ASP A 223 13.52 -16.49 -14.15
N PRO A 224 14.57 -17.18 -14.61
CA PRO A 224 15.89 -17.17 -13.97
C PRO A 224 16.56 -15.78 -13.98
N ASP A 225 16.13 -14.87 -14.85
CA ASP A 225 16.61 -13.49 -14.92
C ASP A 225 15.67 -12.50 -14.19
N ALA A 226 14.61 -13.00 -13.55
CA ALA A 226 13.66 -12.15 -12.84
C ALA A 226 14.34 -11.40 -11.69
N LYS A 227 14.27 -10.07 -11.77
CA LYS A 227 14.61 -9.19 -10.65
C LYS A 227 13.44 -9.16 -9.67
N PRO A 228 13.70 -8.90 -8.38
CA PRO A 228 12.62 -8.68 -7.41
C PRO A 228 11.65 -7.63 -7.96
N CYS A 229 10.34 -7.89 -7.82
CA CYS A 229 9.32 -6.90 -8.20
C CYS A 229 9.63 -5.55 -7.54
N ALA A 230 9.28 -4.44 -8.20
CA ALA A 230 9.46 -3.11 -7.58
C ALA A 230 8.76 -3.08 -6.20
N PRO A 231 9.41 -2.50 -5.16
CA PRO A 231 8.80 -2.42 -3.83
C PRO A 231 7.47 -1.67 -3.90
N ASN A 232 6.54 -2.06 -3.03
CA ASN A 232 5.25 -1.38 -2.93
C ASN A 232 5.46 0.06 -2.47
N THR A 233 5.37 1.03 -3.39
CA THR A 233 5.38 2.45 -3.03
C THR A 233 4.14 2.79 -2.20
N SER A 234 4.33 3.45 -1.06
CA SER A 234 3.19 3.86 -0.22
C SER A 234 2.36 4.94 -0.94
N THR A 235 1.04 4.75 -1.00
CA THR A 235 0.15 5.79 -1.54
C THR A 235 0.09 7.01 -0.61
N ILE A 236 -0.25 8.19 -1.12
CA ILE A 236 -0.42 9.41 -0.31
C ILE A 236 -1.43 9.19 0.83
N ASP A 237 -2.51 8.44 0.58
CA ASP A 237 -3.50 8.09 1.60
C ASP A 237 -2.91 7.19 2.69
N THR A 238 -2.10 6.18 2.30
CA THR A 238 -1.38 5.31 3.25
C THR A 238 -0.41 6.11 4.11
N LEU A 239 0.40 6.98 3.48
CA LEU A 239 1.33 7.86 4.20
C LEU A 239 0.58 8.77 5.18
N THR A 240 -0.49 9.42 4.73
CA THR A 240 -1.30 10.34 5.55
C THR A 240 -1.91 9.64 6.76
N LYS A 241 -2.44 8.42 6.58
CA LYS A 241 -2.98 7.62 7.68
C LYS A 241 -1.90 7.19 8.67
N THR A 242 -0.80 6.62 8.18
CA THR A 242 0.31 6.20 9.06
C THR A 242 0.88 7.37 9.84
N PHE A 243 1.16 8.49 9.17
CA PHE A 243 1.64 9.70 9.82
C PHE A 243 0.63 10.29 10.81
N GLY A 244 -0.67 10.19 10.53
CA GLY A 244 -1.72 10.51 11.50
C GLY A 244 -1.69 9.63 12.75
N HIS A 245 -1.38 8.33 12.60
CA HIS A 245 -1.17 7.44 13.75
C HIS A 245 0.06 7.83 14.56
N ILE A 246 1.18 8.13 13.89
CA ILE A 246 2.42 8.55 14.54
C ILE A 246 2.25 9.90 15.24
N ASN A 247 1.51 10.83 14.65
CA ASN A 247 1.20 12.12 15.26
C ASN A 247 0.46 11.98 16.59
N ALA A 248 -0.30 10.90 16.78
CA ALA A 248 -1.02 10.63 18.04
C ALA A 248 -0.07 10.53 19.25
N LEU A 249 1.18 10.10 19.04
CA LEU A 249 2.21 10.04 20.08
C LEU A 249 2.69 11.42 20.52
N PHE A 250 2.52 12.44 19.69
CA PHE A 250 2.80 13.83 20.06
C PHE A 250 1.57 14.47 20.71
N THR A 251 0.41 14.36 20.08
CA THR A 251 -0.82 15.04 20.54
C THR A 251 -1.44 14.47 21.82
N VAL A 252 -1.06 13.25 22.22
CA VAL A 252 -1.51 12.69 23.52
C VAL A 252 -0.72 13.23 24.70
N SER A 253 0.47 13.81 24.48
CA SER A 253 1.28 14.43 25.54
C SER A 253 0.52 15.56 26.26
N ASP A 254 -0.30 16.31 25.52
CA ASP A 254 -1.17 17.36 26.06
C ASP A 254 -2.31 16.82 26.95
N ALA A 255 -2.62 15.52 26.86
CA ALA A 255 -3.76 14.90 27.54
C ALA A 255 -3.36 14.03 28.74
N GLU A 256 -2.16 13.43 28.74
CA GLU A 256 -1.65 12.56 29.80
C GLU A 256 -0.15 12.78 30.03
N GLU A 257 0.19 13.45 31.14
CA GLU A 257 1.57 13.83 31.45
C GLU A 257 2.47 12.64 31.81
N ASN A 258 1.88 11.50 32.22
CA ASN A 258 2.62 10.33 32.69
C ASN A 258 3.05 9.35 31.58
N LEU A 259 2.81 9.69 30.30
CA LEU A 259 3.17 8.84 29.16
C LEU A 259 4.51 9.24 28.56
N ASP A 260 5.34 8.26 28.20
CA ASP A 260 6.47 8.52 27.30
C ASP A 260 5.91 8.85 25.91
N THR A 261 6.11 10.07 25.45
CA THR A 261 5.51 10.64 24.24
C THR A 261 6.56 11.44 23.48
N PHE A 262 6.23 11.88 22.26
CA PHE A 262 7.13 12.78 21.53
C PHE A 262 7.13 14.17 22.16
N ILE A 263 8.32 14.72 22.42
CA ILE A 263 8.49 16.08 22.95
C ILE A 263 8.47 17.12 21.82
N VAL A 264 8.90 16.72 20.61
CA VAL A 264 8.96 17.58 19.43
C VAL A 264 7.85 17.22 18.45
N ASP A 265 7.31 18.22 17.76
CA ASP A 265 6.30 18.02 16.74
C ASP A 265 6.90 17.28 15.53
N PRO A 266 6.43 16.06 15.20
CA PRO A 266 6.93 15.27 14.08
C PRO A 266 6.80 15.93 12.71
N PHE A 267 5.94 16.96 12.58
CA PHE A 267 5.67 17.65 11.33
C PHE A 267 5.96 19.15 11.39
N GLU A 268 6.66 19.64 12.41
CA GLU A 268 7.16 21.03 12.50
C GLU A 268 6.08 22.10 12.17
N GLY A 269 4.85 21.90 12.63
CA GLY A 269 3.72 22.82 12.40
C GLY A 269 3.11 22.77 10.99
N THR A 270 3.60 21.90 10.10
CA THR A 270 3.01 21.70 8.78
C THR A 270 1.91 20.64 8.80
N SER A 271 0.92 20.76 7.92
CA SER A 271 -0.13 19.73 7.86
C SER A 271 0.43 18.41 7.34
N ILE A 272 0.02 17.30 7.96
CA ILE A 272 0.40 15.94 7.54
C ILE A 272 0.16 15.74 6.04
N LYS A 273 -0.97 16.25 5.51
CA LYS A 273 -1.32 16.16 4.09
C LYS A 273 -0.36 16.92 3.17
N GLN A 274 0.17 18.06 3.61
CA GLN A 274 1.16 18.81 2.84
C GLN A 274 2.50 18.04 2.80
N GLN A 275 2.95 17.55 3.96
CA GLN A 275 4.18 16.75 4.06
C GLN A 275 4.11 15.48 3.20
N THR A 276 2.99 14.77 3.24
CA THR A 276 2.80 13.55 2.43
C THR A 276 2.74 13.85 0.94
N LYS A 277 2.19 15.00 0.54
CA LYS A 277 2.18 15.45 -0.86
C LYS A 277 3.57 15.81 -1.36
N LEU A 278 4.38 16.50 -0.55
CA LEU A 278 5.78 16.81 -0.91
C LEU A 278 6.57 15.52 -1.14
N LEU A 279 6.52 14.59 -0.18
CA LEU A 279 7.17 13.28 -0.27
C LEU A 279 6.66 12.41 -1.43
N GLY A 280 5.35 12.42 -1.70
CA GLY A 280 4.75 11.68 -2.80
C GLY A 280 5.05 12.25 -4.19
N SER A 281 5.35 13.55 -4.28
CA SER A 281 5.65 14.24 -5.55
C SER A 281 7.04 13.92 -6.10
N GLU A 282 8.02 13.63 -5.24
CA GLU A 282 9.38 13.25 -5.63
C GLU A 282 9.44 11.83 -6.22
N ASN A 283 8.57 10.93 -5.78
CA ASN A 283 8.58 9.50 -6.16
C ASN A 283 7.73 9.13 -7.39
N GLY A 284 7.18 10.11 -8.12
CA GLY A 284 6.59 9.86 -9.45
C GLY A 284 5.34 8.95 -9.46
N GLY A 285 4.62 8.83 -8.35
CA GLY A 285 3.38 8.04 -8.29
C GLY A 285 2.35 8.47 -9.34
N THR A 286 1.46 7.55 -9.73
CA THR A 286 0.42 7.79 -10.76
C THR A 286 -0.31 9.09 -10.46
N ARG A 287 0.00 10.13 -11.23
CA ARG A 287 -0.64 11.44 -11.12
C ARG A 287 -2.14 11.23 -11.32
N THR A 288 -2.95 11.89 -10.48
CA THR A 288 -4.37 12.03 -10.77
C THR A 288 -4.50 12.53 -12.21
N ILE A 289 -5.20 11.77 -13.05
CA ILE A 289 -5.39 12.16 -14.46
C ILE A 289 -6.05 13.54 -14.43
N PRO A 290 -5.45 14.58 -15.06
CA PRO A 290 -6.06 15.90 -15.14
C PRO A 290 -7.49 15.77 -15.65
N SER A 291 -8.44 16.45 -15.01
CA SER A 291 -9.87 16.28 -15.31
C SER A 291 -10.18 16.53 -16.78
N MET A 292 -9.50 17.48 -17.43
CA MET A 292 -9.64 17.72 -18.86
C MET A 292 -9.15 16.55 -19.70
N LEU A 293 -8.01 15.95 -19.35
CA LEU A 293 -7.52 14.76 -20.04
C LEU A 293 -8.48 13.57 -19.87
N ALA A 294 -9.05 13.39 -18.68
CA ALA A 294 -10.07 12.37 -18.45
C ALA A 294 -11.33 12.60 -19.31
N LEU A 295 -11.82 13.84 -19.39
CA LEU A 295 -12.95 14.22 -20.23
C LEU A 295 -12.64 14.04 -21.73
N THR A 296 -11.43 14.36 -22.18
CA THR A 296 -11.00 14.11 -23.56
C THR A 296 -10.97 12.62 -23.90
N LEU A 297 -10.51 11.77 -22.97
CA LEU A 297 -10.53 10.32 -23.14
C LEU A 297 -11.97 9.78 -23.19
N MET A 298 -12.86 10.28 -22.33
CA MET A 298 -14.28 9.93 -22.36
C MET A 298 -14.95 10.35 -23.67
N ASP A 299 -14.73 11.58 -24.14
CA ASP A 299 -15.25 12.09 -25.42
C ASP A 299 -14.77 11.22 -26.59
N ARG A 300 -13.48 10.87 -26.64
CA ARG A 300 -12.94 9.98 -27.67
C ARG A 300 -13.52 8.57 -27.63
N SER A 301 -13.73 8.00 -26.44
CA SER A 301 -14.38 6.70 -26.31
C SER A 301 -15.84 6.72 -26.77
N ILE A 302 -16.57 7.81 -26.48
CA ILE A 302 -17.96 7.98 -26.94
C ILE A 302 -17.99 8.11 -28.47
N ARG A 303 -17.16 8.98 -29.06
CA ARG A 303 -17.05 9.14 -30.52
C ARG A 303 -16.66 7.83 -31.21
N TRP A 304 -15.75 7.05 -30.62
CA TRP A 304 -15.39 5.75 -31.16
C TRP A 304 -16.62 4.82 -31.29
N VAL A 305 -17.45 4.75 -30.26
CA VAL A 305 -18.66 3.91 -30.26
C VAL A 305 -19.75 4.49 -31.16
N VAL A 306 -19.98 5.80 -31.14
CA VAL A 306 -21.08 6.44 -31.88
C VAL A 306 -20.76 6.58 -33.36
N ASP A 307 -19.57 7.09 -33.68
CA ASP A 307 -19.21 7.48 -35.05
C ASP A 307 -18.68 6.29 -35.86
N TYR A 308 -18.06 5.30 -35.20
CA TYR A 308 -17.43 4.14 -35.86
C TYR A 308 -18.08 2.80 -35.50
N GLY A 309 -18.82 2.72 -34.40
CA GLY A 309 -19.51 1.49 -33.98
C GLY A 309 -20.45 0.90 -35.04
N PRO A 310 -21.30 1.68 -35.72
CA PRO A 310 -22.20 1.15 -36.76
C PRO A 310 -21.46 0.46 -37.91
N GLU A 311 -20.35 1.03 -38.38
CA GLU A 311 -19.58 0.44 -39.49
C GLU A 311 -18.80 -0.80 -39.04
N LEU A 312 -18.25 -0.80 -37.82
CA LEU A 312 -17.59 -1.99 -37.25
C LEU A 312 -18.58 -3.15 -37.05
N LEU A 313 -19.83 -2.85 -36.66
CA LEU A 313 -20.88 -3.86 -36.56
C LEU A 313 -21.27 -4.38 -37.95
N ARG A 314 -21.37 -3.52 -38.97
CA ARG A 314 -21.61 -3.94 -40.35
C ARG A 314 -20.53 -4.89 -40.86
N LEU A 315 -19.26 -4.60 -40.58
CA LEU A 315 -18.15 -5.46 -40.97
C LEU A 315 -18.18 -6.81 -40.24
N ARG A 316 -18.55 -6.82 -38.96
CA ARG A 316 -18.78 -8.08 -38.21
C ARG A 316 -19.88 -8.89 -38.88
N ASP A 317 -21.02 -8.27 -39.18
CA ASP A 317 -22.17 -8.96 -39.76
C ASP A 317 -21.83 -9.54 -41.15
N MET A 318 -21.10 -8.79 -41.98
CA MET A 318 -20.57 -9.28 -43.26
C MET A 318 -19.58 -10.43 -43.09
N ALA A 319 -18.72 -10.37 -42.07
CA ALA A 319 -17.77 -11.44 -41.78
C ALA A 319 -18.49 -12.71 -41.30
N GLU A 320 -19.54 -12.59 -40.47
CA GLU A 320 -20.36 -13.70 -40.01
C GLU A 320 -21.19 -14.32 -41.15
N GLU A 321 -21.79 -13.50 -42.03
CA GLU A 321 -22.51 -14.00 -43.20
C GLU A 321 -21.59 -14.77 -44.15
N LYS A 322 -20.41 -14.20 -44.43
CA LYS A 322 -19.38 -14.86 -45.23
C LYS A 322 -18.89 -16.15 -44.58
N TRP A 323 -18.68 -16.13 -43.25
CA TRP A 323 -18.33 -17.33 -42.49
C TRP A 323 -19.38 -18.42 -42.70
N ASN A 324 -20.67 -18.11 -42.52
CA ASN A 324 -21.74 -19.09 -42.65
C ASN A 324 -21.84 -19.65 -44.08
N LEU A 325 -21.75 -18.80 -45.11
CA LEU A 325 -21.79 -19.20 -46.52
C LEU A 325 -20.59 -20.08 -46.92
N ASP A 326 -19.40 -19.74 -46.44
CA ASP A 326 -18.17 -20.48 -46.77
C ASP A 326 -18.07 -21.80 -45.97
N THR A 327 -18.61 -21.84 -44.74
CA THR A 327 -18.66 -23.08 -43.91
C THR A 327 -19.67 -24.10 -44.44
N GLU A 328 -20.73 -23.65 -45.14
CA GLU A 328 -21.68 -24.54 -45.83
C GLU A 328 -21.09 -25.17 -47.12
N ASN A 329 -20.04 -24.57 -47.70
CA ASN A 329 -19.53 -24.96 -49.02
C ASN A 329 -18.10 -25.54 -49.02
N ILE A 330 -17.35 -25.52 -47.91
CA ILE A 330 -15.93 -25.94 -47.87
C ILE A 330 -15.56 -26.63 -46.54
N ASP A 331 -14.91 -27.80 -46.60
CA ASP A 331 -14.47 -28.63 -45.45
C ASP A 331 -13.25 -28.06 -44.66
N ASP A 332 -12.72 -26.89 -45.04
CA ASP A 332 -11.47 -26.32 -44.51
C ASP A 332 -11.65 -24.92 -43.90
N SER A 333 -11.96 -24.92 -42.60
CA SER A 333 -12.15 -23.73 -41.74
C SER A 333 -10.97 -22.73 -41.70
N SER A 334 -9.77 -23.15 -42.13
CA SER A 334 -8.56 -22.31 -42.06
C SER A 334 -8.53 -21.21 -43.11
N SER A 335 -9.09 -21.46 -44.30
CA SER A 335 -9.11 -20.47 -45.40
C SER A 335 -10.12 -19.35 -45.14
N VAL A 336 -11.29 -19.68 -44.58
CA VAL A 336 -12.36 -18.74 -44.22
C VAL A 336 -11.89 -17.74 -43.17
N SER A 337 -11.20 -18.25 -42.14
CA SER A 337 -10.59 -17.43 -41.08
C SER A 337 -9.58 -16.42 -41.64
N SER A 338 -8.81 -16.81 -42.66
CA SER A 338 -7.79 -15.95 -43.28
C SER A 338 -8.41 -14.81 -44.11
N GLY A 339 -9.53 -15.06 -44.79
CA GLY A 339 -10.26 -14.06 -45.58
C GLY A 339 -10.89 -12.97 -44.71
N ILE A 340 -11.49 -13.36 -43.58
CA ILE A 340 -12.04 -12.41 -42.60
C ILE A 340 -10.93 -11.58 -41.96
N ALA A 341 -9.81 -12.21 -41.59
CA ALA A 341 -8.66 -11.49 -41.04
C ALA A 341 -8.07 -10.47 -42.02
N GLN A 342 -8.11 -10.77 -43.33
CA GLN A 342 -7.68 -9.83 -44.37
C GLN A 342 -8.68 -8.67 -44.52
N MET A 343 -10.00 -8.91 -44.50
CA MET A 343 -11.02 -7.84 -44.52
C MET A 343 -10.87 -6.85 -43.35
N ILE A 344 -10.65 -7.36 -42.13
CA ILE A 344 -10.43 -6.51 -40.94
C ILE A 344 -9.12 -5.71 -41.06
N LYS A 345 -8.12 -6.29 -41.71
CA LYS A 345 -6.78 -5.70 -41.88
C LYS A 345 -6.72 -4.63 -42.98
N GLU A 346 -7.56 -4.76 -44.00
CA GLU A 346 -7.68 -3.80 -45.11
C GLU A 346 -8.72 -2.71 -44.84
N TYR A 347 -9.40 -2.75 -43.69
CA TYR A 347 -10.33 -1.69 -43.30
C TYR A 347 -9.58 -0.37 -43.03
N GLU A 348 -9.74 0.56 -43.96
CA GLU A 348 -9.44 1.98 -43.81
C GLU A 348 -10.78 2.69 -43.62
N GLY A 349 -11.08 3.16 -42.41
CA GLY A 349 -12.28 3.96 -42.18
C GLY A 349 -12.17 5.28 -42.94
N GLU A 350 -13.22 5.68 -43.67
CA GLU A 350 -13.22 6.93 -44.46
C GLU A 350 -13.17 8.22 -43.60
N ASN A 351 -13.28 8.11 -42.28
CA ASN A 351 -13.39 9.23 -41.36
C ASN A 351 -12.11 9.45 -40.53
N ASP A 352 -11.30 10.43 -40.94
CA ASP A 352 -10.13 10.97 -40.21
C ASP A 352 -10.50 11.84 -38.99
N GLY A 353 -11.71 11.68 -38.45
CA GLY A 353 -12.24 12.44 -37.31
C GLY A 353 -11.54 12.15 -35.98
N PRO A 354 -11.79 12.97 -34.93
CA PRO A 354 -11.23 12.75 -33.60
C PRO A 354 -11.66 11.40 -33.03
N GLY A 355 -10.69 10.50 -32.80
CA GLY A 355 -10.98 9.14 -32.31
C GLY A 355 -11.08 8.08 -33.39
N ALA A 356 -10.67 8.38 -34.63
CA ALA A 356 -10.59 7.42 -35.73
C ALA A 356 -9.91 6.10 -35.32
N PRO A 357 -10.48 4.94 -35.68
CA PRO A 357 -9.82 3.66 -35.53
C PRO A 357 -8.62 3.65 -36.46
N TRP A 358 -7.45 4.01 -35.95
CA TRP A 358 -6.17 3.75 -36.61
C TRP A 358 -6.14 2.29 -37.06
N PRO A 359 -5.51 1.95 -38.21
CA PRO A 359 -5.55 0.61 -38.77
C PRO A 359 -5.26 -0.41 -37.68
N LEU A 360 -6.22 -1.30 -37.42
CA LEU A 360 -6.23 -2.25 -36.30
C LEU A 360 -4.98 -3.16 -36.26
N VAL A 361 -4.17 -3.16 -37.33
CA VAL A 361 -2.95 -3.97 -37.49
C VAL A 361 -1.66 -3.16 -37.36
N GLY A 362 -1.72 -1.82 -37.31
CA GLY A 362 -0.55 -0.96 -37.09
C GLY A 362 0.16 -1.19 -35.75
N PHE A 363 -0.52 -1.80 -34.78
CA PHE A 363 0.05 -2.06 -33.45
C PHE A 363 0.89 -3.35 -33.35
N ARG A 364 0.77 -4.29 -34.30
CA ARG A 364 1.52 -5.57 -34.25
C ARG A 364 2.63 -5.74 -35.30
N LYS A 365 2.76 -4.85 -36.28
CA LYS A 365 3.88 -4.90 -37.26
C LYS A 365 5.00 -3.89 -37.05
N ASN A 366 4.87 -2.93 -36.13
CA ASN A 366 5.90 -1.92 -35.88
C ASN A 366 6.90 -2.27 -34.77
N ILE A 367 6.84 -3.47 -34.19
CA ILE A 367 7.74 -3.89 -33.10
C ILE A 367 9.00 -4.59 -33.62
N VAL A 368 8.98 -5.14 -34.85
CA VAL A 368 10.05 -6.06 -35.28
C VAL A 368 11.07 -5.47 -36.27
N ARG A 369 10.98 -4.18 -36.70
CA ARG A 369 11.93 -3.72 -37.75
C ARG A 369 12.52 -2.31 -37.75
N THR A 370 12.19 -1.39 -36.84
CA THR A 370 12.61 0.03 -37.07
C THR A 370 13.16 0.85 -35.91
N HIS A 371 13.32 0.34 -34.68
CA HIS A 371 13.93 1.10 -33.57
C HIS A 371 13.45 2.58 -33.44
N GLN A 372 12.19 2.87 -33.74
CA GLN A 372 11.62 4.22 -33.61
C GLN A 372 10.71 4.32 -32.38
N ARG A 373 10.90 5.39 -31.61
CA ARG A 373 10.22 5.67 -30.35
C ARG A 373 8.71 5.86 -30.58
N LYS A 374 7.92 5.39 -29.61
CA LYS A 374 6.45 5.29 -29.58
C LYS A 374 5.64 6.59 -29.82
N PHE A 375 6.28 7.74 -29.96
CA PHE A 375 5.61 9.03 -30.17
C PHE A 375 6.43 9.86 -31.16
N THR A 376 5.76 10.52 -32.09
CA THR A 376 6.45 11.46 -32.98
C THR A 376 6.98 12.64 -32.14
N PRO A 377 8.09 13.27 -32.54
CA PRO A 377 8.58 14.48 -31.86
C PRO A 377 7.53 15.59 -31.75
N GLN A 378 6.61 15.69 -32.73
CA GLN A 378 5.47 16.61 -32.69
C GLN A 378 4.45 16.23 -31.63
N GLN A 379 4.06 14.96 -31.50
CA GLN A 379 3.16 14.51 -30.43
C GLN A 379 3.78 14.73 -29.04
N MET A 380 5.08 14.50 -28.91
CA MET A 380 5.81 14.78 -27.67
C MET A 380 5.92 16.28 -27.38
N ALA A 381 6.00 17.13 -28.41
CA ALA A 381 6.02 18.59 -28.25
C ALA A 381 4.63 19.14 -27.87
N GLU A 382 3.57 18.60 -28.46
CA GLU A 382 2.18 18.98 -28.18
C GLU A 382 1.78 18.58 -26.75
N VAL A 383 2.15 17.37 -26.32
CA VAL A 383 1.99 16.94 -24.91
C VAL A 383 2.83 17.79 -23.95
N LYS A 384 4.04 18.20 -24.35
CA LYS A 384 4.88 19.10 -23.54
C LYS A 384 4.30 20.51 -23.44
N GLU A 385 3.68 21.03 -24.49
CA GLU A 385 3.02 22.33 -24.44
C GLU A 385 1.74 22.30 -23.60
N LEU A 386 0.92 21.25 -23.72
CA LEU A 386 -0.25 21.04 -22.85
C LEU A 386 0.15 20.91 -21.37
N LEU A 387 1.30 20.30 -21.09
CA LEU A 387 1.84 20.22 -19.72
C LEU A 387 2.39 21.56 -19.21
N LYS A 388 2.90 22.44 -20.09
CA LYS A 388 3.41 23.78 -19.70
C LYS A 388 2.28 24.77 -19.43
N THR A 389 1.24 24.78 -20.26
CA THR A 389 0.10 25.70 -20.11
C THR A 389 -0.70 25.43 -18.83
N GLU A 390 -0.73 24.19 -18.34
CA GLU A 390 -1.42 23.86 -17.08
C GLU A 390 -0.58 24.03 -15.81
N THR A 391 0.77 24.13 -15.87
CA THR A 391 1.61 24.05 -14.66
C THR A 391 2.10 25.37 -14.07
N LEU A 392 2.02 26.51 -14.76
CA LEU A 392 2.54 27.78 -14.21
C LEU A 392 1.54 28.95 -14.22
N GLU A 393 0.75 29.15 -15.29
CA GLU A 393 -0.14 30.31 -15.37
C GLU A 393 -1.48 30.11 -14.64
N SER A 394 -2.03 28.88 -14.61
CA SER A 394 -3.30 28.58 -13.93
C SER A 394 -3.19 28.61 -12.40
N VAL A 395 -2.03 28.20 -11.86
CA VAL A 395 -1.76 28.19 -10.41
C VAL A 395 -1.43 29.60 -9.91
N ALA A 396 -0.75 30.42 -10.71
CA ALA A 396 -0.48 31.83 -10.37
C ALA A 396 -1.75 32.70 -10.45
N ALA A 397 -2.58 32.52 -11.48
CA ALA A 397 -3.83 33.29 -11.64
C ALA A 397 -4.90 32.95 -10.58
N GLN A 398 -4.97 31.70 -10.12
CA GLN A 398 -5.90 31.32 -9.03
C GLN A 398 -5.43 31.83 -7.65
N HIS A 399 -4.14 32.10 -7.45
CA HIS A 399 -3.62 32.60 -6.18
C HIS A 399 -3.75 34.12 -6.00
N ASP A 400 -3.82 34.89 -7.10
CA ASP A 400 -4.00 36.34 -7.06
C ASP A 400 -5.48 36.77 -7.06
N MET A 401 -6.39 35.98 -7.64
CA MET A 401 -7.84 36.28 -7.60
C MET A 401 -8.51 35.94 -6.26
N GLY A 402 -7.82 35.25 -5.35
CA GLY A 402 -8.34 34.84 -4.04
C GLY A 402 -8.13 35.86 -2.89
N LYS A 403 -7.42 36.97 -3.13
CA LYS A 403 -7.15 38.00 -2.11
C LYS A 403 -8.00 39.28 -2.25
N GLY A 404 -8.95 39.31 -3.19
CA GLY A 404 -9.78 40.48 -3.49
C GLY A 404 -11.29 40.29 -3.33
N ALA A 405 -11.75 39.20 -2.70
CA ALA A 405 -13.17 38.97 -2.46
C ALA A 405 -13.41 38.18 -1.16
N LEU A 406 -13.17 38.87 -0.03
CA LEU A 406 -14.00 38.87 1.18
C LEU A 406 -13.49 39.95 2.14
#